data_AF-A0A7W0N4W6-F1
#
_entry.id   AF-A0A7W0N4W6-F1
#
_cell.length_a   1.000
_cell.length_b   1.000
_cell.length_c   1.000
_cell.angle_alpha   90.00
_cell.angle_beta   90.00
_cell.angle_gamma   90.00
#
_symmetry.space_group_name_H-M   'P 1'
#
loop_
_entity.id
_entity.type
_entity.pdbx_description
1 polymer ?
#
loop_
_entity_poly.entity_id
_entity_poly.type
_entity_poly.pdbx_seq_one_letter_code
_entity_poly.pdbx_strand_id
1 'polypeptide(L)'
;MATFVHAILAVREVINNGDGTGQVPGVSIVTAFVLVLVSIAVLVIYVHHIGQALRVSALIELVGKETRKLLDRKYPDRGPALMPEPGSAPVVRAKESGVVTKIGSDDLVEEARRTGCRLELVPALGEFVPAGAPLFRVHGEPMGLDESRLHDALILALEPTLDEDVAYGVRLLVDIAERSLSDSPFQDPTTAVQAIDRLHDILRQLARRPFPDGRHRDEAGEVRLVVPAMTWDAYIHLAFDEIRLAGAGSPQVSRRLKAALTDLRSIAPPERVAILDHQLDLLVVATETAMDDERDAEMALREDREGIGAAAALDPR
;
A
#
# COMPACT_ATOMS: atom_id res chain seq x y z
N MET A 1 4.21 32.36 -18.97
CA MET A 1 4.21 33.84 -19.07
C MET A 1 5.52 34.37 -19.67
N ALA A 2 6.69 34.04 -19.12
CA ALA A 2 7.97 34.57 -19.62
C ALA A 2 8.32 34.15 -21.07
N THR A 3 8.05 32.90 -21.46
CA THR A 3 8.20 32.40 -22.85
C THR A 3 7.31 33.13 -23.87
N PHE A 4 6.08 33.43 -23.48
CA PHE A 4 5.10 34.16 -24.31
C PHE A 4 5.51 35.62 -24.53
N VAL A 5 5.97 36.30 -23.47
CA VAL A 5 6.50 37.67 -23.57
C VAL A 5 7.76 37.71 -24.44
N HIS A 6 8.66 36.74 -24.31
CA HIS A 6 9.87 36.64 -25.13
C HIS A 6 9.55 36.38 -26.61
N ALA A 7 8.59 35.49 -26.90
CA ALA A 7 8.13 35.24 -28.27
C ALA A 7 7.53 36.50 -28.92
N ILE A 8 6.73 37.27 -28.17
CA ILE A 8 6.17 38.55 -28.65
C ILE A 8 7.26 39.60 -28.88
N LEU A 9 8.25 39.69 -27.99
CA LEU A 9 9.36 40.63 -28.16
C LEU A 9 10.24 40.26 -29.37
N ALA A 10 10.53 38.98 -29.58
CA ALA A 10 11.28 38.52 -30.74
C ALA A 10 10.52 38.76 -32.05
N VAL A 11 9.20 38.51 -32.08
CA VAL A 11 8.33 38.82 -33.23
C VAL A 11 8.29 40.33 -33.48
N ARG A 12 8.20 41.15 -32.43
CA ARG A 12 8.24 42.63 -32.55
C ARG A 12 9.55 43.14 -33.13
N GLU A 13 10.67 42.53 -32.77
CA GLU A 13 12.00 42.90 -33.28
C GLU A 13 12.18 42.52 -34.75
N VAL A 14 11.56 41.42 -35.20
CA VAL A 14 11.48 41.03 -36.62
C VAL A 14 10.58 41.99 -37.42
N ILE A 15 9.45 42.44 -36.86
CA ILE A 15 8.50 43.33 -37.55
C ILE A 15 9.03 44.76 -37.71
N ASN A 16 9.88 45.24 -36.80
CA ASN A 16 10.41 46.61 -36.85
C ASN A 16 11.54 46.83 -37.89
N ASN A 17 12.18 45.77 -38.40
CA ASN A 17 13.22 45.86 -39.42
C ASN A 17 12.64 45.59 -40.82
N GLY A 18 11.96 46.60 -41.38
CA GLY A 18 11.20 46.55 -42.64
C GLY A 18 11.97 46.25 -43.95
N ASP A 19 13.16 45.66 -43.89
CA ASP A 19 14.08 45.55 -45.04
C ASP A 19 14.32 44.09 -45.49
N GLY A 20 13.56 43.11 -44.98
CA GLY A 20 13.63 41.70 -45.41
C GLY A 20 14.94 40.97 -45.05
N THR A 21 15.85 41.60 -44.32
CA THR A 21 17.15 41.03 -43.85
C THR A 21 17.18 40.85 -42.33
N GLY A 22 16.02 40.66 -41.70
CA GLY A 22 15.89 40.46 -40.25
C GLY A 22 16.60 39.20 -39.76
N GLN A 23 17.90 39.30 -39.48
CA GLN A 23 18.63 38.28 -38.74
C GLN A 23 18.14 38.30 -37.30
N VAL A 24 17.42 37.24 -36.92
CA VAL A 24 17.05 37.02 -35.51
C VAL A 24 18.36 36.90 -34.72
N PRO A 25 18.62 37.76 -33.71
CA PRO A 25 19.83 37.66 -32.91
C PRO A 25 19.91 36.25 -32.32
N GLY A 26 21.00 35.51 -32.54
CA GLY A 26 21.15 34.14 -32.02
C GLY A 26 20.93 34.07 -30.50
N VAL A 27 21.22 35.17 -29.80
CA VAL A 27 20.94 35.36 -28.37
C VAL A 27 19.45 35.24 -28.04
N SER A 28 18.55 35.75 -28.88
CA SER A 28 17.10 35.66 -28.68
C SER A 28 16.61 34.23 -28.82
N ILE A 29 17.16 33.46 -29.75
CA ILE A 29 16.83 32.03 -29.91
C ILE A 29 17.33 31.24 -28.69
N VAL A 30 18.60 31.42 -28.30
CA VAL A 30 19.17 30.76 -27.11
C VAL A 30 18.36 31.12 -25.85
N THR A 31 18.00 32.38 -25.68
CA THR A 31 17.18 32.84 -24.55
C THR A 31 15.80 32.19 -24.57
N ALA A 32 15.15 32.10 -25.74
CA ALA A 32 13.87 31.41 -25.90
C ALA A 32 13.96 29.94 -25.50
N PHE A 33 14.99 29.24 -25.96
CA PHE A 33 15.23 27.83 -25.62
C PHE A 33 15.47 27.65 -24.12
N VAL A 34 16.29 28.50 -23.48
CA VAL A 34 16.51 28.47 -22.03
C VAL A 34 15.20 28.71 -21.28
N LEU A 35 14.40 29.70 -21.69
CA LEU A 35 13.09 29.99 -21.10
C LEU A 35 12.10 28.84 -21.25
N VAL A 36 12.10 28.14 -22.40
CA VAL A 36 11.28 26.93 -22.61
C VAL A 36 11.73 25.81 -21.68
N LEU A 37 13.05 25.54 -21.58
CA LEU A 37 13.59 24.54 -20.67
C LEU A 37 13.25 24.85 -19.21
N VAL A 38 13.41 26.10 -18.78
CA VAL A 38 13.01 26.55 -17.44
C VAL A 38 11.50 26.41 -17.25
N SER A 39 10.68 26.74 -18.25
CA SER A 39 9.22 26.57 -18.15
C SER A 39 8.80 25.11 -18.02
N ILE A 40 9.46 24.19 -18.75
CA ILE A 40 9.22 22.74 -18.62
C ILE A 40 9.67 22.28 -17.24
N ALA A 41 10.85 22.66 -16.77
CA ALA A 41 11.34 22.31 -15.43
C ALA A 41 10.40 22.83 -14.33
N VAL A 42 9.96 24.09 -14.41
CA VAL A 42 8.99 24.67 -13.47
C VAL A 42 7.65 23.95 -13.55
N LEU A 43 7.16 23.59 -14.74
CA LEU A 43 5.93 22.82 -14.89
C LEU A 43 6.05 21.43 -14.24
N VAL A 44 7.17 20.72 -14.48
CA VAL A 44 7.43 19.40 -13.86
C VAL A 44 7.50 19.52 -12.34
N ILE A 45 8.23 20.52 -11.82
CA ILE A 45 8.29 20.81 -10.38
C ILE A 45 6.90 21.13 -9.83
N TYR A 46 6.13 21.95 -10.55
CA TYR A 46 4.80 22.38 -10.13
C TYR A 46 3.82 21.21 -10.10
N VAL A 47 3.79 20.36 -11.13
CA VAL A 47 2.96 19.14 -11.17
C VAL A 47 3.37 18.18 -10.06
N HIS A 48 4.66 17.99 -9.80
CA HIS A 48 5.14 17.15 -8.70
C HIS A 48 4.71 17.72 -7.33
N HIS A 49 4.87 19.03 -7.12
CA HIS A 49 4.57 19.67 -5.84
C HIS A 49 3.07 19.77 -5.57
N ILE A 50 2.27 20.21 -6.55
CA ILE A 50 0.80 20.25 -6.42
C ILE A 50 0.22 18.84 -6.36
N GLY A 51 0.75 17.91 -7.14
CA GLY A 51 0.37 16.50 -7.10
C GLY A 51 0.67 15.82 -5.76
N GLN A 52 1.54 16.40 -4.92
CA GLN A 52 1.76 15.98 -3.53
C GLN A 52 0.85 16.75 -2.55
N ALA A 53 0.65 18.05 -2.75
CA ALA A 53 -0.15 18.91 -1.86
C ALA A 53 -1.67 18.69 -1.98
N LEU A 54 -2.19 18.25 -3.13
CA LEU A 54 -3.61 17.89 -3.33
C LEU A 54 -3.92 16.44 -2.96
N ARG A 55 -2.94 15.67 -2.44
CA ARG A 55 -3.22 14.31 -1.98
C ARG A 55 -4.12 14.38 -0.76
N VAL A 56 -5.19 13.59 -0.79
CA VAL A 56 -6.15 13.46 0.32
C VAL A 56 -5.41 13.17 1.64
N SER A 57 -4.38 12.32 1.59
CA SER A 57 -3.58 11.97 2.77
C SER A 57 -2.81 13.15 3.35
N ALA A 58 -2.24 14.04 2.51
CA ALA A 58 -1.56 15.24 2.98
C ALA A 58 -2.52 16.19 3.71
N LEU A 59 -3.76 16.30 3.21
CA LEU A 59 -4.82 17.07 3.88
C LEU A 59 -5.25 16.41 5.19
N ILE A 60 -5.41 15.08 5.22
CA ILE A 60 -5.72 14.33 6.45
C ILE A 60 -4.65 14.56 7.52
N GLU A 61 -3.36 14.52 7.16
CA GLU A 61 -2.27 14.77 8.11
C GLU A 61 -2.24 16.20 8.60
N LEU A 62 -2.46 17.17 7.70
CA LEU A 62 -2.52 18.57 8.07
C LEU A 62 -3.60 18.79 9.13
N VAL A 63 -4.82 18.33 8.86
CA VAL A 63 -5.96 18.43 9.79
C VAL A 63 -5.66 17.66 11.09
N GLY A 64 -5.10 16.45 10.98
CA GLY A 64 -4.74 15.63 12.13
C GLY A 64 -3.69 16.28 13.03
N LYS A 65 -2.67 16.93 12.44
CA LYS A 65 -1.61 17.64 13.14
C LYS A 65 -2.11 18.92 13.80
N GLU A 66 -2.92 19.71 13.09
CA GLU A 66 -3.55 20.91 13.66
C GLU A 66 -4.48 20.55 14.83
N THR A 67 -5.25 19.48 14.68
CA THR A 67 -6.14 18.98 15.72
C THR A 67 -5.37 18.50 16.95
N ARG A 68 -4.26 17.76 16.77
CA ARG A 68 -3.37 17.36 17.88
C ARG A 68 -2.77 18.55 18.62
N LYS A 69 -2.30 19.57 17.90
CA LYS A 69 -1.81 20.82 18.55
C LYS A 69 -2.91 21.52 19.35
N LEU A 70 -4.14 21.54 18.82
CA LEU A 70 -5.28 22.11 19.52
C LEU A 70 -5.65 21.27 20.76
N LEU A 71 -5.56 19.94 20.67
CA LEU A 71 -5.74 19.01 21.77
C LEU A 71 -4.77 19.31 22.91
N ASP A 72 -3.46 19.36 22.65
CA ASP A 72 -2.44 19.67 23.68
C ASP A 72 -2.70 21.04 24.35
N ARG A 73 -3.18 22.03 23.58
CA ARG A 73 -3.49 23.36 24.11
C ARG A 73 -4.76 23.38 24.97
N LYS A 74 -5.80 22.64 24.57
CA LYS A 74 -7.12 22.67 25.21
C LYS A 74 -7.25 21.65 26.34
N TYR A 75 -6.48 20.57 26.28
CA TYR A 75 -6.44 19.47 27.24
C TYR A 75 -4.98 19.18 27.63
N PRO A 76 -4.32 20.10 28.37
CA PRO A 76 -2.91 19.97 28.73
C PRO A 76 -2.63 18.85 29.75
N ASP A 77 -3.65 18.47 30.54
CA ASP A 77 -3.57 17.33 31.44
C ASP A 77 -3.69 16.04 30.63
N ARG A 78 -2.61 15.25 30.62
CA ARG A 78 -2.53 13.95 29.93
C ARG A 78 -3.14 12.81 30.74
N GLY A 79 -3.66 13.10 31.92
CA GLY A 79 -4.13 12.10 32.86
C GLY A 79 -2.98 11.37 33.56
N PRO A 80 -3.31 10.42 34.45
CA PRO A 80 -2.30 9.61 35.11
C PRO A 80 -1.54 8.75 34.11
N ALA A 81 -0.23 8.61 34.31
CA ALA A 81 0.56 7.66 33.55
C ALA A 81 -0.04 6.27 33.73
N LEU A 82 -0.27 5.57 32.61
CA LEU A 82 -0.64 4.16 32.63
C LEU A 82 0.47 3.39 33.35
N MET A 83 0.16 2.88 34.55
CA MET A 83 1.07 2.01 35.28
C MET A 83 1.22 0.71 34.48
N PRO A 84 2.46 0.25 34.21
CA PRO A 84 2.65 -1.05 33.61
C PRO A 84 2.05 -2.13 34.50
N GLU A 85 1.36 -3.09 33.90
CA GLU A 85 0.87 -4.28 34.59
C GLU A 85 2.05 -4.99 35.29
N PRO A 86 1.90 -5.47 36.53
CA PRO A 86 2.96 -6.20 37.22
C PRO A 86 3.45 -7.38 36.37
N GLY A 87 4.73 -7.39 36.02
CA GLY A 87 5.34 -8.44 35.17
C GLY A 87 5.30 -8.15 33.66
N SER A 88 4.79 -7.01 33.21
CA SER A 88 4.87 -6.62 31.80
C SER A 88 6.30 -6.24 31.40
N ALA A 89 6.73 -6.70 30.23
CA ALA A 89 7.98 -6.29 29.60
C ALA A 89 8.05 -4.75 29.47
N PRO A 90 9.21 -4.11 29.71
CA PRO A 90 9.41 -2.69 29.39
C PRO A 90 9.01 -2.36 27.95
N VAL A 91 8.41 -1.20 27.73
CA VAL A 91 7.87 -0.80 26.42
C VAL A 91 8.50 0.50 25.94
N VAL A 92 9.07 0.48 24.74
CA VAL A 92 9.46 1.69 24.01
C VAL A 92 8.26 2.18 23.23
N ARG A 93 7.91 3.46 23.37
CA ARG A 93 6.71 4.06 22.78
C ARG A 93 7.03 4.95 21.59
N ALA A 94 6.06 5.11 20.70
CA ALA A 94 6.15 6.02 19.55
C ALA A 94 6.20 7.48 20.01
N LYS A 95 7.16 8.25 19.48
CA LYS A 95 7.28 9.68 19.74
C LYS A 95 6.21 10.49 19.00
N GLU A 96 5.86 10.05 17.81
CA GLU A 96 4.88 10.67 16.93
C GLU A 96 3.99 9.61 16.28
N SER A 97 2.92 10.06 15.62
CA SER A 97 2.03 9.18 14.88
C SER A 97 2.50 9.03 13.45
N GLY A 98 2.33 7.84 12.89
CA GLY A 98 2.61 7.59 11.47
C GLY A 98 2.48 6.12 11.12
N VAL A 99 2.63 5.81 9.84
CA VAL A 99 2.62 4.46 9.30
C VAL A 99 4.04 3.90 9.28
N VAL A 100 4.25 2.68 9.75
CA VAL A 100 5.56 2.01 9.65
C VAL A 100 5.86 1.71 8.18
N THR A 101 6.89 2.33 7.62
CA THR A 101 7.27 2.12 6.20
C THR A 101 8.61 1.43 6.00
N LYS A 102 9.44 1.39 7.05
CA LYS A 102 10.73 0.70 7.02
C LYS A 102 11.13 0.22 8.39
N ILE A 103 11.71 -0.98 8.42
CA ILE A 103 12.25 -1.61 9.63
C ILE A 103 13.73 -1.93 9.40
N GLY A 104 14.61 -1.16 10.05
CA GLY A 104 16.06 -1.36 10.09
C GLY A 104 16.42 -2.58 10.95
N SER A 105 16.09 -3.77 10.45
CA SER A 105 16.21 -5.03 11.22
C SER A 105 17.62 -5.30 11.71
N ASP A 106 18.64 -4.98 10.90
CA ASP A 106 20.05 -5.21 11.25
C ASP A 106 20.49 -4.31 12.43
N ASP A 107 20.12 -3.02 12.38
CA ASP A 107 20.43 -2.06 13.45
C ASP A 107 19.72 -2.45 14.76
N LEU A 108 18.48 -2.91 14.68
CA LEU A 108 17.69 -3.38 15.83
C LEU A 108 18.28 -4.66 16.43
N VAL A 109 18.70 -5.62 15.61
CA VAL A 109 19.37 -6.86 16.06
C VAL A 109 20.67 -6.53 16.77
N GLU A 110 21.48 -5.63 16.20
CA GLU A 110 22.77 -5.24 16.78
C GLU A 110 22.59 -4.52 18.13
N GLU A 111 21.61 -3.63 18.24
CA GLU A 111 21.31 -2.93 19.50
C GLU A 111 20.76 -3.89 20.57
N ALA A 112 19.89 -4.81 20.20
CA ALA A 112 19.38 -5.86 21.09
C ALA A 112 20.51 -6.79 21.57
N ARG A 113 21.43 -7.17 20.67
CA ARG A 113 22.61 -7.98 20.98
C ARG A 113 23.55 -7.26 21.94
N ARG A 114 23.87 -5.99 21.65
CA ARG A 114 24.74 -5.13 22.48
C ARG A 114 24.24 -5.01 23.92
N THR A 115 22.93 -4.97 24.09
CA THR A 115 22.27 -4.71 25.38
C THR A 115 21.81 -5.98 26.09
N GLY A 116 21.95 -7.15 25.44
CA GLY A 116 21.58 -8.45 26.00
C GLY A 116 20.07 -8.65 26.13
N CYS A 117 19.27 -8.04 25.24
CA CYS A 117 17.82 -8.14 25.28
C CYS A 117 17.25 -8.76 23.98
N ARG A 118 15.94 -9.00 23.98
CA ARG A 118 15.17 -9.35 22.79
C ARG A 118 14.08 -8.31 22.58
N LEU A 119 14.02 -7.75 21.38
CA LEU A 119 13.00 -6.81 20.96
C LEU A 119 11.86 -7.54 20.27
N GLU A 120 10.64 -7.13 20.57
CA GLU A 120 9.43 -7.52 19.84
C GLU A 120 8.78 -6.25 19.31
N LEU A 121 8.83 -6.06 18.00
CA LEU A 121 8.11 -4.99 17.33
C LEU A 121 6.61 -5.29 17.43
N VAL A 122 5.85 -4.33 17.94
CA VAL A 122 4.40 -4.47 18.13
C VAL A 122 3.64 -4.21 16.82
N PRO A 123 3.88 -3.09 16.10
CA PRO A 123 3.17 -2.83 14.85
C PRO A 123 3.75 -3.61 13.67
N ALA A 124 2.89 -4.00 12.73
CA ALA A 124 3.31 -4.56 11.45
C ALA A 124 3.81 -3.45 10.50
N LEU A 125 4.59 -3.85 9.49
CA LEU A 125 4.87 -2.97 8.35
C LEU A 125 3.54 -2.55 7.68
N GLY A 126 3.41 -1.27 7.33
CA GLY A 126 2.18 -0.69 6.77
C GLY A 126 1.12 -0.32 7.81
N GLU A 127 1.33 -0.61 9.10
CA GLU A 127 0.37 -0.28 10.16
C GLU A 127 0.52 1.16 10.66
N PHE A 128 -0.61 1.83 10.90
CA PHE A 128 -0.65 3.15 11.53
C PHE A 128 -0.44 3.04 13.04
N VAL A 129 0.57 3.75 13.54
CA VAL A 129 0.93 3.83 14.95
C VAL A 129 0.54 5.20 15.51
N PRO A 130 -0.33 5.27 16.52
CA PRO A 130 -0.60 6.51 17.24
C PRO A 130 0.60 6.98 18.08
N ALA A 131 0.74 8.30 18.27
CA ALA A 131 1.75 8.83 19.18
C ALA A 131 1.53 8.29 20.61
N GLY A 132 2.60 7.84 21.26
CA GLY A 132 2.56 7.21 22.59
C GLY A 132 2.17 5.73 22.59
N ALA A 133 1.79 5.15 21.44
CA ALA A 133 1.51 3.72 21.35
C ALA A 133 2.81 2.87 21.49
N PRO A 134 2.71 1.62 21.96
CA PRO A 134 3.86 0.70 22.00
C PRO A 134 4.49 0.49 20.61
N LEU A 135 5.80 0.65 20.51
CA LEU A 135 6.60 0.24 19.34
C LEU A 135 7.31 -1.08 19.61
N PHE A 136 8.03 -1.17 20.73
CA PHE A 136 8.79 -2.37 21.09
C PHE A 136 8.41 -2.84 22.48
N ARG A 137 8.19 -4.15 22.64
CA ARG A 137 8.30 -4.82 23.94
C ARG A 137 9.72 -5.34 24.10
N VAL A 138 10.35 -4.99 25.21
CA VAL A 138 11.74 -5.34 25.49
C VAL A 138 11.75 -6.48 26.50
N HIS A 139 12.27 -7.63 26.09
CA HIS A 139 12.35 -8.83 26.91
C HIS A 139 13.77 -9.00 27.48
N GLY A 140 13.86 -9.29 28.77
CA GLY A 140 15.13 -9.42 29.51
C GLY A 140 15.44 -8.18 30.36
N GLU A 141 16.69 -8.09 30.83
CA GLU A 141 17.20 -6.97 31.63
C GLU A 141 18.22 -6.18 30.79
N PRO A 142 17.77 -5.30 29.87
CA PRO A 142 18.66 -4.59 28.98
C PRO A 142 19.63 -3.69 29.75
N MET A 143 20.93 -3.85 29.52
CA MET A 143 21.95 -2.96 30.09
C MET A 143 22.32 -1.86 29.09
N GLY A 144 21.86 -0.63 29.35
CA GLY A 144 22.23 0.55 28.55
C GLY A 144 21.57 0.60 27.16
N LEU A 145 20.33 0.14 27.05
CA LEU A 145 19.50 0.26 25.85
C LEU A 145 19.27 1.73 25.50
N ASP A 146 19.58 2.10 24.27
CA ASP A 146 19.38 3.44 23.75
C ASP A 146 18.10 3.48 22.90
N GLU A 147 17.01 4.01 23.47
CA GLU A 147 15.75 4.14 22.76
C GLU A 147 15.88 4.98 21.48
N SER A 148 16.82 5.93 21.41
CA SER A 148 16.99 6.76 20.21
C SER A 148 17.40 5.92 19.00
N ARG A 149 18.24 4.90 19.19
CA ARG A 149 18.62 3.96 18.13
C ARG A 149 17.44 3.12 17.64
N LEU A 150 16.55 2.74 18.54
CA LEU A 150 15.33 2.01 18.19
C LEU A 150 14.37 2.89 17.37
N HIS A 151 14.26 4.18 17.73
CA HIS A 151 13.48 5.14 16.96
C HIS A 151 14.10 5.42 15.59
N ASP A 152 15.41 5.59 15.50
CA ASP A 152 16.11 5.88 14.24
C ASP A 152 16.08 4.69 13.27
N ALA A 153 16.01 3.46 13.79
CA ALA A 153 15.88 2.24 12.99
C ALA A 153 14.45 2.00 12.47
N LEU A 154 13.46 2.78 12.88
CA LEU A 154 12.09 2.73 12.35
C LEU A 154 11.76 4.01 11.58
N ILE A 155 11.26 3.87 10.35
CA ILE A 155 10.72 5.01 9.61
C ILE A 155 9.20 5.00 9.72
N LEU A 156 8.67 6.06 10.31
CA LEU A 156 7.25 6.38 10.28
C LEU A 156 7.00 7.44 9.20
N ALA A 157 6.07 7.17 8.29
CA ALA A 157 5.66 8.11 7.25
C ALA A 157 4.15 8.34 7.26
N LEU A 158 3.67 9.23 6.40
CA LEU A 158 2.25 9.52 6.27
C LEU A 158 1.48 8.39 5.56
N GLU A 159 2.08 7.83 4.51
CA GLU A 159 1.48 6.77 3.70
C GLU A 159 2.44 5.58 3.65
N PRO A 160 1.92 4.35 3.54
CA PRO A 160 2.73 3.20 3.17
C PRO A 160 3.40 3.40 1.81
N THR A 161 4.55 2.74 1.60
CA THR A 161 5.29 2.73 0.34
C THR A 161 5.37 1.32 -0.23
N LEU A 162 5.36 1.20 -1.57
CA LEU A 162 5.47 -0.09 -2.25
C LEU A 162 6.87 -0.71 -2.20
N ASP A 163 7.88 0.08 -1.84
CA ASP A 163 9.29 -0.33 -1.93
C ASP A 163 9.62 -1.48 -0.96
N GLU A 164 8.93 -1.56 0.18
CA GLU A 164 9.19 -2.56 1.21
C GLU A 164 7.97 -3.42 1.58
N ASP A 165 6.76 -3.08 1.14
CA ASP A 165 5.52 -3.74 1.55
C ASP A 165 4.72 -4.34 0.37
N VAL A 166 4.86 -5.66 0.18
CA VAL A 166 4.08 -6.42 -0.80
C VAL A 166 2.59 -6.44 -0.44
N ALA A 167 2.23 -6.47 0.85
CA ALA A 167 0.83 -6.45 1.28
C ALA A 167 0.16 -5.13 0.90
N TYR A 168 0.89 -4.01 0.96
CA TYR A 168 0.38 -2.74 0.46
C TYR A 168 0.09 -2.78 -1.05
N GLY A 169 0.94 -3.44 -1.86
CA GLY A 169 0.66 -3.65 -3.29
C GLY A 169 -0.60 -4.48 -3.56
N VAL A 170 -0.81 -5.53 -2.76
CA VAL A 170 -2.05 -6.33 -2.79
C VAL A 170 -3.25 -5.46 -2.39
N ARG A 171 -3.13 -4.64 -1.33
CA ARG A 171 -4.19 -3.74 -0.88
C ARG A 171 -4.60 -2.74 -1.96
N LEU A 172 -3.66 -2.13 -2.67
CA LEU A 172 -3.97 -1.20 -3.76
C LEU A 172 -4.75 -1.86 -4.90
N LEU A 173 -4.45 -3.11 -5.23
CA LEU A 173 -5.21 -3.87 -6.24
C LEU A 173 -6.63 -4.18 -5.76
N VAL A 174 -6.79 -4.51 -4.48
CA VAL A 174 -8.10 -4.72 -3.84
C VAL A 174 -8.92 -3.44 -3.85
N ASP A 175 -8.33 -2.30 -3.47
CA ASP A 175 -9.01 -0.99 -3.49
C ASP A 175 -9.47 -0.60 -4.91
N ILE A 176 -8.69 -0.94 -5.95
CA ILE A 176 -9.09 -0.73 -7.35
C ILE A 176 -10.30 -1.61 -7.70
N ALA A 177 -10.27 -2.89 -7.32
CA ALA A 177 -11.37 -3.82 -7.56
C ALA A 177 -12.64 -3.36 -6.83
N GLU A 178 -12.57 -3.12 -5.52
CA GLU A 178 -13.70 -2.64 -4.72
C GLU A 178 -14.29 -1.34 -5.28
N ARG A 179 -13.45 -0.36 -5.63
CA ARG A 179 -13.93 0.90 -6.19
C ARG A 179 -14.67 0.71 -7.51
N SER A 180 -14.22 -0.21 -8.36
CA SER A 180 -14.91 -0.54 -9.61
C SER A 180 -16.24 -1.28 -9.41
N LEU A 181 -16.43 -1.92 -8.24
CA LEU A 181 -17.63 -2.67 -7.88
C LEU A 181 -18.58 -1.88 -6.98
N SER A 182 -18.12 -0.77 -6.39
CA SER A 182 -18.92 0.06 -5.49
C SER A 182 -20.26 0.47 -6.12
N ASP A 183 -21.31 0.53 -5.29
CA ASP A 183 -22.68 0.89 -5.71
C ASP A 183 -22.71 2.26 -6.39
N SER A 184 -22.65 2.23 -7.72
CA SER A 184 -22.49 3.36 -8.61
C SER A 184 -23.19 3.03 -9.92
N PRO A 185 -23.80 4.02 -10.60
CA PRO A 185 -24.37 3.80 -11.93
C PRO A 185 -23.33 3.40 -13.00
N PHE A 186 -22.04 3.41 -12.66
CA PHE A 186 -20.93 3.06 -13.55
C PHE A 186 -20.08 1.90 -13.01
N GLN A 187 -20.70 0.90 -12.37
CA GLN A 187 -20.00 -0.33 -11.99
C GLN A 187 -19.27 -0.93 -13.20
N ASP A 188 -18.01 -1.29 -13.01
CA ASP A 188 -17.14 -1.85 -14.03
C ASP A 188 -16.52 -3.16 -13.54
N PRO A 189 -17.25 -4.29 -13.66
CA PRO A 189 -16.73 -5.59 -13.26
C PRO A 189 -15.53 -6.04 -14.10
N THR A 190 -15.28 -5.44 -15.28
CA THR A 190 -14.10 -5.77 -16.08
C THR A 190 -12.83 -5.21 -15.43
N THR A 191 -12.87 -4.01 -14.88
CA THR A 191 -11.74 -3.47 -14.08
C THR A 191 -11.46 -4.33 -12.85
N ALA A 192 -12.50 -4.80 -12.15
CA ALA A 192 -12.34 -5.72 -11.02
C ALA A 192 -11.65 -7.04 -11.43
N VAL A 193 -12.08 -7.64 -12.54
CA VAL A 193 -11.45 -8.85 -13.09
C VAL A 193 -9.97 -8.64 -13.41
N GLN A 194 -9.60 -7.51 -14.00
CA GLN A 194 -8.20 -7.20 -14.29
C GLN A 194 -7.36 -7.04 -13.01
N ALA A 195 -7.93 -6.45 -11.96
CA ALA A 195 -7.27 -6.39 -10.65
C ALA A 195 -7.10 -7.79 -10.04
N ILE A 196 -8.13 -8.65 -10.13
CA ILE A 196 -8.08 -10.06 -9.70
C ILE A 196 -7.03 -10.83 -10.50
N ASP A 197 -6.80 -10.54 -11.77
CA ASP A 197 -5.71 -11.16 -12.56
C ASP A 197 -4.33 -10.85 -11.99
N ARG A 198 -4.09 -9.61 -11.56
CA ARG A 198 -2.82 -9.21 -10.95
C ARG A 198 -2.66 -9.83 -9.57
N LEU A 199 -3.73 -9.85 -8.76
CA LEU A 199 -3.74 -10.52 -7.47
C LEU A 199 -3.45 -12.02 -7.61
N HIS A 200 -4.11 -12.67 -8.56
CA HIS A 200 -3.91 -14.09 -8.86
C HIS A 200 -2.45 -14.39 -9.23
N ASP A 201 -1.85 -13.60 -10.14
CA ASP A 201 -0.45 -13.80 -10.52
C ASP A 201 0.52 -13.64 -9.33
N ILE A 202 0.33 -12.60 -8.51
CA ILE A 202 1.16 -12.37 -7.31
C ILE A 202 1.03 -13.54 -6.32
N LEU A 203 -0.20 -13.94 -6.00
CA LEU A 203 -0.46 -15.04 -5.06
C LEU A 203 0.07 -16.37 -5.60
N ARG A 204 -0.02 -16.59 -6.91
CA ARG A 204 0.54 -17.77 -7.58
C ARG A 204 2.05 -17.84 -7.43
N GLN A 205 2.74 -16.70 -7.51
CA GLN A 205 4.18 -16.62 -7.24
C GLN A 205 4.52 -16.84 -5.75
N LEU A 206 3.66 -16.41 -4.83
CA LEU A 206 3.84 -16.58 -3.38
C LEU A 206 3.50 -17.99 -2.89
N ALA A 207 2.60 -18.70 -3.57
CA ALA A 207 2.01 -19.97 -3.12
C ALA A 207 3.01 -21.04 -2.72
N ARG A 208 4.21 -21.06 -3.33
CA ARG A 208 5.27 -22.04 -3.06
C ARG A 208 6.53 -21.45 -2.41
N ARG A 209 6.58 -20.13 -2.18
CA ARG A 209 7.74 -19.47 -1.57
C ARG A 209 7.70 -19.63 -0.05
N PRO A 210 8.86 -19.78 0.61
CA PRO A 210 8.93 -19.70 2.06
C PRO A 210 8.61 -18.26 2.50
N PHE A 211 7.94 -18.14 3.64
CA PHE A 211 7.61 -16.85 4.25
C PHE A 211 8.58 -16.59 5.40
N PRO A 212 8.97 -15.33 5.65
CA PRO A 212 9.77 -15.00 6.81
C PRO A 212 8.99 -15.36 8.08
N ASP A 213 9.68 -15.95 9.06
CA ASP A 213 9.08 -16.31 10.37
C ASP A 213 9.01 -15.10 11.32
N GLY A 214 9.41 -13.91 10.83
CA GLY A 214 9.48 -12.67 11.59
C GLY A 214 10.59 -12.66 12.64
N ARG A 215 11.49 -13.66 12.69
CA ARG A 215 12.53 -13.78 13.72
C ARG A 215 13.89 -13.46 13.14
N HIS A 216 14.48 -12.37 13.60
CA HIS A 216 15.82 -11.95 13.22
C HIS A 216 16.82 -12.36 14.29
N ARG A 217 17.91 -12.96 13.85
CA ARG A 217 18.92 -13.60 14.70
C ARG A 217 20.25 -12.88 14.60
N ASP A 218 21.00 -12.87 15.69
CA ASP A 218 22.40 -12.43 15.66
C ASP A 218 23.34 -13.49 15.07
N GLU A 219 24.63 -13.15 14.99
CA GLU A 219 25.69 -14.05 14.51
C GLU A 219 25.82 -15.35 15.33
N ALA A 220 25.34 -15.36 16.58
CA ALA A 220 25.32 -16.54 17.44
C ALA A 220 24.04 -17.39 17.25
N GLY A 221 23.11 -16.96 16.39
CA GLY A 221 21.84 -17.63 16.11
C GLY A 221 20.72 -17.35 17.12
N GLU A 222 20.96 -16.45 18.08
CA GLU A 222 19.98 -16.08 19.10
C GLU A 222 18.96 -15.08 18.52
N VAL A 223 17.67 -15.28 18.80
CA VAL A 223 16.61 -14.36 18.32
C VAL A 223 16.69 -13.06 19.10
N ARG A 224 17.04 -11.98 18.39
CA ARG A 224 17.19 -10.63 18.95
C ARG A 224 16.02 -9.71 18.62
N LEU A 225 15.37 -9.92 17.49
CA LEU A 225 14.21 -9.15 17.08
C LEU A 225 13.11 -10.09 16.57
N VAL A 226 11.89 -9.83 17.00
CA VAL A 226 10.66 -10.44 16.45
C VAL A 226 9.83 -9.32 15.85
N VAL A 227 9.46 -9.46 14.57
CA VAL A 227 8.57 -8.55 13.86
C VAL A 227 7.29 -9.28 13.43
N PRO A 228 6.13 -8.60 13.38
CA PRO A 228 4.95 -9.17 12.77
C PRO A 228 5.21 -9.43 11.29
N ALA A 229 5.02 -10.67 10.86
CA ALA A 229 5.21 -11.08 9.47
C ALA A 229 3.87 -11.52 8.87
N MET A 230 3.62 -11.16 7.61
CA MET A 230 2.47 -11.64 6.88
C MET A 230 2.52 -13.15 6.72
N THR A 231 1.37 -13.81 6.90
CA THR A 231 1.21 -15.23 6.60
C THR A 231 0.55 -15.43 5.24
N TRP A 232 0.63 -16.64 4.70
CA TRP A 232 -0.12 -17.02 3.50
C TRP A 232 -1.61 -16.71 3.65
N ASP A 233 -2.21 -17.17 4.75
CA ASP A 233 -3.62 -16.98 5.05
C ASP A 233 -3.98 -15.49 5.12
N ALA A 234 -3.13 -14.65 5.72
CA ALA A 234 -3.33 -13.21 5.75
C ALA A 234 -3.34 -12.58 4.34
N TYR A 235 -2.48 -13.04 3.42
CA TYR A 235 -2.54 -12.58 2.03
C TYR A 235 -3.80 -13.03 1.31
N ILE A 236 -4.28 -14.25 1.58
CA ILE A 236 -5.51 -14.77 0.99
C ILE A 236 -6.73 -13.98 1.48
N HIS A 237 -6.80 -13.70 2.78
CA HIS A 237 -7.83 -12.82 3.35
C HIS A 237 -7.78 -11.42 2.73
N LEU A 238 -6.59 -10.80 2.72
CA LEU A 238 -6.39 -9.46 2.15
C LEU A 238 -6.83 -9.40 0.68
N ALA A 239 -6.49 -10.41 -0.12
CA ALA A 239 -6.74 -10.38 -1.56
C ALA A 239 -8.20 -10.66 -1.95
N PHE A 240 -8.96 -11.44 -1.18
CA PHE A 240 -10.24 -11.98 -1.65
C PHE A 240 -11.46 -11.61 -0.81
N ASP A 241 -11.33 -11.34 0.50
CA ASP A 241 -12.50 -11.18 1.35
C ASP A 241 -13.38 -9.99 0.93
N GLU A 242 -12.75 -8.83 0.76
CA GLU A 242 -13.43 -7.59 0.40
C GLU A 242 -13.98 -7.63 -1.04
N ILE A 243 -13.20 -8.15 -1.99
CA ILE A 243 -13.65 -8.30 -3.39
C ILE A 243 -14.82 -9.28 -3.47
N ARG A 244 -14.82 -10.37 -2.70
CA ARG A 244 -15.95 -11.31 -2.63
C ARG A 244 -17.19 -10.59 -2.12
N LEU A 245 -17.09 -9.84 -1.02
CA LEU A 245 -18.22 -9.13 -0.44
C LEU A 245 -18.80 -8.07 -1.39
N ALA A 246 -17.94 -7.31 -2.08
CA ALA A 246 -18.37 -6.29 -3.04
C ALA A 246 -18.86 -6.87 -4.38
N GLY A 247 -18.34 -8.03 -4.79
CA GLY A 247 -18.48 -8.55 -6.16
C GLY A 247 -19.35 -9.80 -6.32
N ALA A 248 -19.86 -10.40 -5.25
CA ALA A 248 -20.61 -11.66 -5.31
C ALA A 248 -21.85 -11.60 -6.22
N GLY A 249 -22.52 -10.44 -6.30
CA GLY A 249 -23.66 -10.22 -7.20
C GLY A 249 -23.29 -10.09 -8.68
N SER A 250 -22.00 -10.00 -9.02
CA SER A 250 -21.53 -9.96 -10.40
C SER A 250 -21.09 -11.36 -10.85
N PRO A 251 -21.76 -11.96 -11.86
CA PRO A 251 -21.33 -13.25 -12.41
C PRO A 251 -19.88 -13.22 -12.90
N GLN A 252 -19.46 -12.11 -13.53
CA GLN A 252 -18.12 -11.98 -14.10
C GLN A 252 -17.03 -12.08 -13.01
N VAL A 253 -17.27 -11.42 -11.88
CA VAL A 253 -16.35 -11.41 -10.74
C VAL A 253 -16.36 -12.76 -10.03
N SER A 254 -17.54 -13.32 -9.74
CA SER A 254 -17.68 -14.61 -9.05
C SER A 254 -16.98 -15.74 -9.82
N ARG A 255 -17.18 -15.84 -11.14
CA ARG A 255 -16.49 -16.84 -11.99
C ARG A 255 -14.98 -16.68 -11.92
N ARG A 256 -14.50 -15.43 -11.99
CA ARG A 256 -13.07 -15.14 -12.00
C ARG A 256 -12.42 -15.42 -10.65
N LEU A 257 -13.07 -15.07 -9.54
CA LEU A 257 -12.61 -15.41 -8.19
C LEU A 257 -12.51 -16.92 -8.00
N LYS A 258 -13.54 -17.67 -8.41
CA LYS A 258 -13.54 -19.14 -8.34
C LYS A 258 -12.39 -19.74 -9.17
N ALA A 259 -12.16 -19.22 -10.38
CA ALA A 259 -11.06 -19.66 -11.23
C ALA A 259 -9.67 -19.36 -10.61
N ALA A 260 -9.49 -18.20 -9.97
CA ALA A 260 -8.25 -17.87 -9.26
C ALA A 260 -8.00 -18.84 -8.09
N LEU A 261 -9.00 -19.00 -7.22
CA LEU A 261 -8.89 -19.84 -6.03
C LEU A 261 -8.64 -21.30 -6.39
N THR A 262 -9.30 -21.81 -7.43
CA THR A 262 -9.12 -23.20 -7.89
C THR A 262 -7.73 -23.42 -8.51
N ASP A 263 -7.20 -22.47 -9.29
CA ASP A 263 -5.82 -22.57 -9.80
C ASP A 263 -4.80 -22.53 -8.65
N LEU A 264 -4.93 -21.58 -7.72
CA LEU A 264 -4.09 -21.49 -6.52
C LEU A 264 -4.12 -22.79 -5.72
N ARG A 265 -5.30 -23.38 -5.54
CA ARG A 265 -5.49 -24.65 -4.84
C ARG A 265 -4.74 -25.79 -5.51
N SER A 266 -4.68 -25.81 -6.84
CA SER A 266 -4.01 -26.86 -7.62
C SER A 266 -2.48 -26.86 -7.48
N ILE A 267 -1.89 -25.73 -7.09
CA ILE A 267 -0.43 -25.55 -6.99
C ILE A 267 0.08 -25.35 -5.56
N ALA A 268 -0.81 -25.03 -4.62
CA ALA A 268 -0.46 -24.76 -3.24
C ALA A 268 0.02 -26.04 -2.53
N PRO A 269 1.06 -25.97 -1.68
CA PRO A 269 1.41 -27.03 -0.76
C PRO A 269 0.22 -27.42 0.14
N PRO A 270 0.12 -28.68 0.61
CA PRO A 270 -1.02 -29.17 1.39
C PRO A 270 -1.38 -28.30 2.59
N GLU A 271 -0.38 -27.75 3.28
CA GLU A 271 -0.56 -26.87 4.45
C GLU A 271 -1.23 -25.52 4.14
N ARG A 272 -1.30 -25.13 2.86
CA ARG A 272 -1.88 -23.86 2.39
C ARG A 272 -3.24 -24.01 1.71
N VAL A 273 -3.70 -25.25 1.52
CA VAL A 273 -4.95 -25.55 0.79
C VAL A 273 -6.19 -25.20 1.63
N ALA A 274 -6.15 -25.39 2.95
CA ALA A 274 -7.32 -25.23 3.81
C ALA A 274 -7.96 -23.84 3.73
N ILE A 275 -7.16 -22.77 3.68
CA ILE A 275 -7.69 -21.41 3.55
C ILE A 275 -8.31 -21.14 2.16
N LEU A 276 -7.79 -21.78 1.10
CA LEU A 276 -8.34 -21.67 -0.24
C LEU A 276 -9.69 -22.38 -0.35
N ASP A 277 -9.82 -23.56 0.25
CA ASP A 277 -11.09 -24.29 0.38
C ASP A 277 -12.11 -23.44 1.13
N HIS A 278 -11.71 -22.86 2.25
CA HIS A 278 -12.59 -21.96 3.01
C HIS A 278 -13.08 -20.76 2.20
N GLN A 279 -12.20 -20.13 1.42
CA GLN A 279 -12.56 -19.00 0.56
C GLN A 279 -13.50 -19.41 -0.60
N LEU A 280 -13.31 -20.60 -1.16
CA LEU A 280 -14.23 -21.16 -2.17
C LEU A 280 -15.62 -21.38 -1.59
N ASP A 281 -15.70 -21.94 -0.37
CA ASP A 281 -16.98 -22.15 0.31
C ASP A 281 -17.69 -20.82 0.60
N LEU A 282 -16.95 -19.82 1.11
CA LEU A 282 -17.49 -18.48 1.35
C LEU A 282 -17.98 -17.81 0.05
N LEU A 283 -17.28 -18.02 -1.07
CA LEU A 283 -17.68 -17.50 -2.37
C LEU A 283 -19.01 -18.12 -2.83
N VAL A 284 -19.17 -19.44 -2.71
CA VAL A 284 -20.43 -20.12 -3.05
C VAL A 284 -21.60 -19.52 -2.28
N VAL A 285 -21.47 -19.43 -0.95
CA VAL A 285 -22.51 -18.86 -0.08
C VAL A 285 -22.82 -17.41 -0.45
N ALA A 286 -21.78 -16.60 -0.72
CA ALA A 286 -21.96 -15.20 -1.08
C ALA A 286 -22.68 -15.03 -2.43
N THR A 287 -22.32 -15.81 -3.45
CA THR A 287 -22.95 -15.75 -4.78
C THR A 287 -24.41 -16.23 -4.72
N GLU A 288 -24.70 -17.32 -4.02
CA GLU A 288 -26.07 -17.82 -3.83
C GLU A 288 -26.96 -16.84 -3.05
N THR A 289 -26.39 -16.12 -2.08
CA THR A 289 -27.13 -15.10 -1.31
C THR A 289 -27.40 -13.83 -2.13
N ALA A 290 -26.50 -13.48 -3.05
CA ALA A 290 -26.58 -12.24 -3.82
C ALA A 290 -27.46 -12.34 -5.08
N MET A 291 -27.81 -13.55 -5.53
CA MET A 291 -28.57 -13.78 -6.76
C MET A 291 -29.95 -14.37 -6.46
N ASP A 292 -30.99 -13.78 -7.05
CA ASP A 292 -32.38 -14.21 -6.82
C ASP A 292 -32.73 -15.54 -7.51
N ASP A 293 -32.11 -15.84 -8.66
CA ASP A 293 -32.34 -17.08 -9.43
C ASP A 293 -31.19 -18.07 -9.23
N GLU A 294 -31.52 -19.27 -8.77
CA GLU A 294 -30.56 -20.36 -8.52
C GLU A 294 -29.77 -20.76 -9.78
N ARG A 295 -30.36 -20.62 -10.98
CA ARG A 295 -29.68 -20.93 -12.24
C ARG A 295 -28.62 -19.90 -12.60
N ASP A 296 -28.87 -18.64 -12.25
CA ASP A 296 -27.91 -17.56 -12.46
C ASP A 296 -26.73 -17.72 -11.49
N ALA A 297 -27.00 -18.11 -10.24
CA ALA A 297 -25.98 -18.48 -9.26
C ALA A 297 -25.13 -19.66 -9.74
N GLU A 298 -25.75 -20.74 -10.24
CA GLU A 298 -25.01 -21.89 -10.79
C GLU A 298 -24.11 -21.47 -11.97
N MET A 299 -24.62 -20.62 -12.86
CA MET A 299 -23.85 -20.11 -14.00
C MET A 299 -22.70 -19.19 -13.56
N ALA A 300 -22.90 -18.37 -12.51
CA ALA A 300 -21.89 -17.50 -11.92
C ALA A 300 -20.81 -18.27 -11.16
N LEU A 301 -21.12 -19.49 -10.71
CA LEU A 301 -20.18 -20.41 -10.06
C LEU A 301 -19.49 -21.36 -11.03
N ARG A 302 -19.69 -21.26 -12.35
CA ARG A 302 -18.88 -21.99 -13.33
C ARG A 302 -17.54 -21.30 -13.52
N GLU A 303 -16.44 -22.04 -13.35
CA GLU A 303 -15.10 -21.50 -13.54
C GLU A 303 -14.93 -20.96 -14.96
N ASP A 304 -14.54 -19.69 -15.05
CA ASP A 304 -14.19 -19.05 -16.31
C ASP A 304 -12.98 -18.15 -16.10
N ARG A 305 -11.92 -18.41 -16.89
CA ARG A 305 -10.66 -17.66 -16.84
C ARG A 305 -10.82 -16.22 -17.30
N GLU A 306 -11.78 -15.94 -18.17
CA GLU A 306 -12.05 -14.58 -18.67
C GLU A 306 -13.19 -13.91 -17.87
N GLY A 307 -13.98 -14.68 -17.13
CA GLY A 307 -15.17 -14.22 -16.40
C GLY A 307 -16.40 -13.92 -17.28
N ILE A 308 -16.24 -13.87 -18.61
CA ILE A 308 -17.27 -13.42 -19.56
C ILE A 308 -18.42 -14.44 -19.70
N GLY A 309 -18.24 -15.67 -19.22
CA GLY A 309 -19.19 -16.78 -19.38
C GLY A 309 -19.02 -17.54 -20.70
N ALA A 310 -18.01 -17.19 -21.50
CA ALA A 310 -17.76 -17.78 -22.82
C ALA A 310 -17.07 -19.15 -22.75
N ALA A 311 -16.45 -19.51 -21.62
CA ALA A 311 -15.85 -20.83 -21.44
C ALA A 311 -16.85 -21.99 -21.61
N ALA A 312 -18.15 -21.76 -21.34
CA ALA A 312 -19.20 -22.75 -21.60
C ALA A 312 -19.46 -23.00 -23.11
N ALA A 313 -19.01 -22.11 -23.99
CA ALA A 313 -19.18 -22.21 -25.45
C ALA A 313 -17.93 -22.72 -26.18
N LEU A 314 -16.78 -22.82 -25.50
CA LEU A 314 -15.54 -23.34 -26.06
C LEU A 314 -15.38 -24.81 -25.68
N ASP A 315 -16.03 -25.69 -26.45
CA ASP A 315 -15.84 -27.14 -26.42
C ASP A 315 -14.42 -27.50 -26.88
N PRO A 316 -13.54 -28.02 -26.00
CA PRO A 316 -12.21 -28.46 -26.41
C PRO A 316 -12.34 -29.87 -27.01
N ARG A 317 -12.59 -29.94 -28.32
CA ARG A 317 -12.37 -31.16 -29.09
C ARG A 317 -10.89 -31.51 -29.20
#